data_AF-A0A967NRF5-F1
#
_entry.id   AF-A0A967NRF5-F1
#
_cell.length_a   1.000
_cell.length_b   1.000
_cell.length_c   1.000
_cell.angle_alpha   90.00
_cell.angle_beta   90.00
_cell.angle_gamma   90.00
#
_symmetry.space_group_name_H-M   'P 1'
#
loop_
_entity.id
_entity.type
_entity.pdbx_description
1 polymer ?
#
loop_
_entity_poly.entity_id
_entity_poly.type
_entity_poly.pdbx_seq_one_letter_code
_entity_poly.pdbx_strand_id
1 'polypeptide(L)' 'PGVDWSDHWSFWQAGYPAIMITDTAPFRNPHYHEPTDTPEELDYERLARTVLGLERVIDDLAAE' A
#
# COMPACT_ATOMS: atom_id res chain seq x y z
N PRO A 1 -2.54 3.51 -15.83
CA PRO A 1 -1.49 2.46 -15.90
C PRO A 1 -0.98 2.18 -14.49
N GLY A 2 -0.55 0.95 -14.19
CA GLY A 2 0.05 0.60 -12.90
C GLY A 2 -0.91 0.29 -11.76
N VAL A 3 -2.19 0.10 -12.07
CA VAL A 3 -3.17 -0.43 -11.10
C VAL A 3 -2.91 -1.89 -10.77
N ASP A 4 -2.08 -2.58 -11.54
CA ASP A 4 -1.78 -4.01 -11.51
C ASP A 4 -0.29 -4.32 -11.24
N TRP A 5 0.50 -3.34 -10.81
CA TRP A 5 1.95 -3.49 -10.61
C TRP A 5 2.37 -4.02 -9.25
N SER A 6 1.45 -4.54 -8.44
CA SER A 6 1.73 -5.12 -7.13
C SER A 6 0.95 -6.41 -6.93
N ASP A 7 1.19 -7.09 -5.80
CA ASP A 7 0.78 -8.48 -5.58
C ASP A 7 -0.74 -8.70 -5.62
N HIS A 8 -1.55 -7.68 -5.32
CA HIS A 8 -3.01 -7.75 -5.40
C HIS A 8 -3.50 -8.12 -6.80
N TRP A 9 -2.72 -7.84 -7.85
CA TRP A 9 -3.03 -8.30 -9.21
C TRP A 9 -3.10 -9.82 -9.31
N SER A 10 -2.20 -10.55 -8.64
CA SER A 10 -2.21 -12.02 -8.65
C SER A 10 -3.48 -12.59 -8.01
N PHE A 11 -4.02 -11.93 -6.99
CA PHE A 11 -5.30 -12.28 -6.37
C PHE A 11 -6.47 -12.05 -7.33
N TRP A 12 -6.48 -10.91 -8.03
CA TRP A 12 -7.47 -10.63 -9.06
C TRP A 12 -7.45 -11.68 -10.18
N GLN A 13 -6.27 -12.13 -10.63
CA GLN A 13 -6.14 -13.19 -11.64
C GLN A 13 -6.78 -14.51 -11.20
N ALA A 14 -6.78 -14.78 -9.89
CA ALA A 14 -7.39 -15.97 -9.30
C ALA A 14 -8.85 -15.75 -8.84
N GLY A 15 -9.45 -14.59 -9.12
CA GLY A 15 -10.84 -14.27 -8.79
C GLY A 15 -11.09 -13.88 -7.33
N TYR A 16 -10.03 -13.62 -6.55
CA TYR A 16 -10.16 -13.16 -5.17
C TYR A 16 -10.29 -11.63 -5.10
N PRO A 17 -11.20 -11.09 -4.27
CA PRO A 17 -11.22 -9.66 -4.00
C PRO A 17 -9.95 -9.27 -3.25
N ALA A 18 -9.25 -8.27 -3.77
CA ALA A 18 -8.04 -7.71 -3.17
C ALA A 18 -7.97 -6.21 -3.39
N ILE A 19 -7.35 -5.50 -2.44
CA ILE A 19 -7.13 -4.06 -2.50
C ILE A 19 -5.66 -3.76 -2.18
N MET A 20 -5.08 -2.80 -2.91
CA MET A 20 -3.80 -2.20 -2.60
C MET A 20 -4.01 -0.79 -2.10
N ILE A 21 -3.42 -0.47 -0.94
CA ILE A 21 -3.35 0.89 -0.42
C ILE A 21 -1.92 1.37 -0.64
N THR A 22 -1.76 2.45 -1.41
CA THR A 22 -0.45 2.97 -1.78
C THR A 22 -0.51 4.48 -1.94
N ASP A 23 0.62 5.13 -1.68
CA ASP A 23 0.88 6.52 -2.05
C ASP A 23 1.30 6.67 -3.53
N THR A 24 1.21 5.60 -4.32
CA THR A 24 1.52 5.53 -5.74
C THR A 24 3.02 5.60 -6.08
N ALA A 25 3.90 5.24 -5.13
CA ALA A 25 5.35 4.98 -5.27
C ALA A 25 6.02 5.57 -6.53
N PRO A 26 6.02 4.93 -7.73
CA PRO A 26 6.73 5.47 -8.91
C PRO A 26 6.26 6.86 -9.39
N PHE A 27 5.09 7.34 -8.94
CA PHE A 27 4.57 8.66 -9.30
C PHE A 27 4.89 9.75 -8.26
N ARG A 28 5.31 9.38 -7.05
CA ARG A 28 5.51 10.34 -5.93
C ARG A 28 6.87 10.20 -5.24
N ASN A 29 7.50 9.03 -5.30
CA ASN A 29 8.83 8.79 -4.75
C ASN A 29 9.90 8.93 -5.86
N PRO A 30 10.68 10.03 -5.88
CA PRO A 30 11.76 10.21 -6.86
C PRO A 30 12.94 9.24 -6.64
N HIS A 31 12.98 8.55 -5.51
CA HIS A 31 14.02 7.59 -5.13
C HIS A 31 13.61 6.13 -5.42
N TYR A 32 12.45 5.90 -6.06
CA TYR A 32 11.95 4.56 -6.32
C TYR A 32 12.97 3.67 -7.06
N HIS A 33 13.28 2.50 -6.50
CA HIS A 33 14.30 1.57 -6.98
C HIS A 33 15.76 2.10 -6.97
N GLU A 34 16.03 3.17 -6.24
CA GLU A 34 17.38 3.71 -6.07
C GLU A 34 17.91 3.44 -4.65
N PRO A 35 19.24 3.39 -4.44
CA PRO A 35 19.82 3.26 -3.09
C PRO A 35 19.50 4.42 -2.14
N THR A 36 18.90 5.50 -2.66
CA THR A 36 18.49 6.67 -1.90
C THR A 36 17.06 6.54 -1.33
N ASP A 37 16.34 5.46 -1.66
CA ASP A 37 15.08 5.10 -1.03
C ASP A 37 15.34 4.66 0.42
N THR A 38 15.33 5.63 1.32
CA THR A 38 15.81 5.50 2.70
C THR A 38 14.71 5.85 3.70
N PRO A 39 14.78 5.34 4.95
CA PRO A 39 13.76 5.63 5.97
C PRO A 39 13.50 7.12 6.22
N GLU A 40 14.53 7.96 6.03
CA GLU A 40 14.46 9.41 6.20
C GLU A 40 13.48 10.10 5.23
N GLU A 41 13.18 9.50 4.07
CA GLU A 41 12.24 10.03 3.08
C GLU A 41 10.76 9.73 3.42
N LEU A 42 10.50 8.95 4.48
CA LEU A 42 9.15 8.55 4.88
C LEU A 42 8.42 9.65 5.66
N ASP A 43 7.17 9.92 5.28
CA ASP A 43 6.22 10.66 6.14
C ASP A 43 5.61 9.70 7.18
N TYR A 44 6.28 9.60 8.33
CA TYR A 44 5.87 8.72 9.42
C TYR A 44 4.50 9.05 10.01
N GLU A 45 4.07 10.32 9.97
CA GLU A 45 2.76 10.71 10.50
C GLU A 45 1.64 10.15 9.61
N ARG A 46 1.78 10.27 8.29
CA ARG A 46 0.83 9.67 7.34
C ARG A 46 0.89 8.15 7.37
N LEU A 47 2.08 7.57 7.48
CA LEU A 47 2.24 6.12 7.61
C LEU A 47 1.49 5.59 8.83
N ALA A 48 1.66 6.22 10.00
CA ALA A 48 0.96 5.85 11.22
C ALA A 48 -0.57 5.95 11.07
N ARG A 49 -1.07 7.01 10.42
CA ARG A 49 -2.51 7.15 10.14
C ARG A 49 -3.06 6.06 9.24
N THR A 50 -2.32 5.65 8.21
CA THR A 50 -2.71 4.51 7.36
C THR A 50 -2.79 3.21 8.16
N VAL A 51 -1.82 2.95 9.04
CA VAL A 51 -1.81 1.74 9.90
C VAL A 51 -3.02 1.72 10.84
N LEU A 52 -3.30 2.81 11.55
CA LEU A 52 -4.44 2.91 12.46
C LEU A 52 -5.78 2.78 11.73
N GLY A 53 -5.89 3.36 10.52
CA GLY A 53 -7.09 3.20 9.70
C GLY A 53 -7.29 1.75 9.24
N LEU A 54 -6.20 1.08 8.84
CA LEU A 54 -6.22 -0.32 8.41
C LEU A 54 -6.58 -1.28 9.55
N GLU A 55 -6.04 -1.06 10.75
CA GLU A 55 -6.41 -1.82 11.95
C GLU A 55 -7.93 -1.86 12.10
N ARG A 56 -8.57 -0.68 12.09
CA ARG A 56 -10.02 -0.60 12.25
C ARG A 56 -10.79 -1.35 11.17
N VAL A 57 -10.37 -1.21 9.90
CA VAL A 57 -11.03 -1.90 8.77
C VAL A 57 -10.89 -3.41 8.89
N ILE A 58 -9.72 -3.90 9.31
CA ILE A 58 -9.47 -5.33 9.50
C ILE A 58 -10.32 -5.88 10.65
N ASP A 59 -10.39 -5.17 11.77
CA ASP A 59 -11.25 -5.56 12.90
C ASP A 59 -12.73 -5.68 12.50
N ASP A 60 -13.23 -4.69 11.75
CA ASP A 60 -14.61 -4.68 11.28
C ASP A 60 -14.88 -5.85 10.31
N LEU A 61 -13.95 -6.14 9.38
CA LEU A 61 -14.08 -7.27 8.44
C LEU A 61 -13.95 -8.64 9.11
N ALA A 62 -13.13 -8.76 10.16
CA ALA A 62 -12.93 -10.02 10.87
C ALA A 62 -14.06 -10.36 11.85
N ALA A 63 -14.89 -9.36 12.20
CA ALA A 63 -16.05 -9.52 13.06
C ALA A 63 -17.34 -9.91 12.31
N GLU A 64 -17.31 -9.91 10.97
CA GLU A 64 -18.37 -10.46 10.10
C GLU A 64 -18.31 -12.00 10.01
#